data_AF-A0A497G8Y4-F1
#
_entry.id   AF-A0A497G8Y4-F1
#
_cell.length_a   1.000
_cell.length_b   1.000
_cell.length_c   1.000
_cell.angle_alpha   90.00
_cell.angle_beta   90.00
_cell.angle_gamma   90.00
#
_symmetry.space_group_name_H-M   'P 1'
#
loop_
_entity.id
_entity.type
_entity.pdbx_description
1 polymer ?
#
loop_
_entity_poly.entity_id
_entity_poly.type
_entity_poly.pdbx_seq_one_letter_code
_entity_poly.pdbx_strand_id
1 'polypeptide(L)'
;MLIKPERMLRFKVIVPEEYEYDLLDSLISLGAIHLKPLAHGSRIRLPLLLQLIVENRIPPERIDIKEAYKIIVRATYRDDILRLEIEKIYEEYNRINYYRELVEKLLDINLSPLIFRKTFKKLIFK
;
A
#
# COMPACT_ATOMS: atom_id res chain seq x y z
N MET A 1 -6.34 49.04 10.46
CA MET A 1 -6.54 47.78 11.23
C MET A 1 -5.15 47.25 11.60
N LEU A 2 -4.74 47.38 12.87
CA LEU A 2 -3.45 46.85 13.33
C LEU A 2 -3.60 45.36 13.63
N ILE A 3 -2.89 44.51 12.90
CA ILE A 3 -2.79 43.07 13.19
C ILE A 3 -1.88 42.95 14.43
N LYS A 4 -2.46 42.66 15.59
CA LYS A 4 -1.68 42.28 16.77
C LYS A 4 -1.30 40.81 16.63
N PRO A 5 -0.02 40.43 16.77
CA PRO A 5 0.37 39.03 16.76
C PRO A 5 -0.22 38.33 18.00
N GLU A 6 -0.94 37.24 17.78
CA GLU A 6 -1.43 36.37 18.85
C GLU A 6 -0.34 35.41 19.32
N ARG A 7 -0.39 35.02 20.60
CA ARG A 7 0.56 34.06 21.18
C ARG A 7 0.27 32.66 20.64
N MET A 8 1.18 32.13 19.83
CA MET A 8 1.11 30.74 19.36
C MET A 8 1.70 29.79 20.40
N LEU A 9 0.84 28.95 21.01
CA LEU A 9 1.28 27.88 21.89
C LEU A 9 1.77 26.70 21.04
N ARG A 10 2.96 26.18 21.34
CA ARG A 10 3.53 24.99 20.70
C ARG A 10 3.50 23.84 21.70
N PHE A 11 2.99 22.70 21.27
CA PHE A 11 2.97 21.47 22.06
C PHE A 11 3.75 20.37 21.32
N LYS A 12 4.48 19.56 22.09
CA LYS A 12 5.15 18.36 21.61
C LYS A 12 4.41 17.16 22.21
N VAL A 13 3.91 16.28 21.35
CA VAL A 13 3.23 15.05 21.77
C VAL A 13 4.16 13.88 21.44
N ILE A 14 4.29 12.95 22.38
CA ILE A 14 5.05 11.71 22.20
C ILE A 14 4.02 10.58 22.21
N VAL A 15 4.02 9.75 21.17
CA VAL A 15 3.07 8.65 20.99
C VAL A 15 3.83 7.44 20.43
N PRO A 16 3.43 6.19 20.74
CA PRO A 16 4.00 5.02 20.09
C PRO A 16 3.77 5.07 18.59
N GLU A 17 4.71 4.56 17.79
CA GLU A 17 4.70 4.63 16.32
C GLU A 17 3.38 4.12 15.70
N GLU A 18 2.78 3.11 16.33
CA GLU A 18 1.49 2.52 15.97
C GLU A 18 0.33 3.54 15.92
N TYR A 19 0.40 4.60 16.72
CA TYR A 19 -0.67 5.59 16.89
C TYR A 19 -0.35 6.94 16.26
N GLU A 20 0.74 7.05 15.48
CA GLU A 20 1.15 8.30 14.86
C GLU A 20 0.04 8.88 13.97
N TYR A 21 -0.56 8.04 13.13
CA TYR A 21 -1.62 8.46 12.20
C TYR A 21 -2.93 8.79 12.90
N ASP A 22 -3.31 8.03 13.93
CA ASP A 22 -4.51 8.30 14.73
C ASP A 22 -4.41 9.66 15.46
N LEU A 23 -3.21 9.99 15.95
CA LEU A 23 -2.93 11.28 16.57
C LEU A 23 -3.02 12.42 15.54
N LEU A 24 -2.42 12.24 14.35
CA LEU A 24 -2.49 13.24 13.29
C LEU A 24 -3.93 13.48 12.83
N ASP A 25 -4.72 12.42 12.62
CA ASP A 25 -6.12 12.55 12.21
C ASP A 25 -6.98 13.21 13.29
N SER A 26 -6.70 12.93 14.57
CA SER A 26 -7.36 13.60 15.70
C SER A 26 -7.02 15.09 15.75
N LEU A 27 -5.74 15.46 15.56
CA LEU A 27 -5.30 16.85 15.51
C LEU A 27 -5.86 17.60 14.30
N ILE A 28 -5.92 16.97 13.14
CA ILE A 28 -6.53 17.52 11.94
C ILE A 28 -8.03 17.72 12.15
N SER A 29 -8.72 16.77 12.77
CA SER A 29 -10.16 16.88 13.05
C SER A 29 -10.47 17.99 14.05
N LEU A 30 -9.66 18.13 15.11
CA LEU A 30 -9.74 19.23 16.06
C LEU A 30 -9.47 20.58 15.37
N GLY A 31 -8.43 20.62 14.53
CA GLY A 31 -8.04 21.78 13.73
C GLY A 31 -9.09 22.16 12.69
N ALA A 32 -9.77 21.20 12.06
CA ALA A 32 -10.83 21.43 11.08
C ALA A 32 -12.06 22.13 11.66
N ILE A 33 -12.35 21.90 12.94
CA ILE A 33 -13.43 22.58 13.66
C ILE A 33 -13.08 24.07 13.92
N HIS A 34 -11.78 24.42 13.97
CA HIS A 34 -11.30 25.74 14.39
C HIS A 34 -10.57 26.55 13.29
N LEU A 35 -10.16 25.91 12.20
CA LEU A 35 -9.48 26.52 11.05
C LEU A 35 -10.44 26.51 9.87
N LYS A 36 -10.61 27.68 9.22
CA LYS A 36 -11.59 27.89 8.15
C LYS A 36 -11.55 26.75 7.10
N PRO A 37 -12.70 26.33 6.56
CA PRO A 37 -12.88 25.05 5.86
C PRO A 37 -12.20 24.94 4.49
N LEU A 38 -11.41 25.95 4.08
CA LEU A 38 -10.82 26.03 2.75
C LEU A 38 -9.74 24.96 2.50
N ALA A 39 -9.24 24.30 3.55
CA ALA A 39 -8.31 23.17 3.43
C ALA A 39 -9.00 21.81 3.22
N HIS A 40 -10.34 21.75 3.24
CA HIS A 40 -11.11 20.52 2.91
C HIS A 40 -11.36 20.33 1.40
N GLY A 41 -10.70 21.14 0.57
CA GLY A 41 -10.68 20.94 -0.88
C GLY A 41 -10.06 19.59 -1.21
N SER A 42 -10.87 18.68 -1.73
CA SER A 42 -10.46 17.38 -2.31
C SER A 42 -9.93 16.32 -1.34
N ARG A 43 -10.68 15.98 -0.28
CA ARG A 43 -10.79 14.55 0.08
C ARG A 43 -11.56 13.86 -1.04
N ILE A 44 -10.83 13.48 -2.09
CA ILE A 44 -11.31 12.69 -3.22
C ILE A 44 -12.00 11.45 -2.61
N ARG A 45 -13.19 11.08 -3.13
CA ARG A 45 -13.92 9.86 -2.72
C ARG A 45 -13.19 8.59 -3.15
N LEU A 46 -11.94 8.44 -2.72
CA LEU A 46 -11.16 7.23 -2.92
C LEU A 46 -11.50 6.25 -1.78
N PRO A 47 -11.64 4.95 -2.07
CA PRO A 47 -11.61 3.92 -1.06
C PRO A 47 -10.41 4.09 -0.11
N LEU A 48 -10.60 3.81 1.18
CA LEU A 48 -9.63 4.06 2.26
C LEU A 48 -8.22 3.58 1.91
N LEU A 49 -8.08 2.37 1.36
CA LEU A 49 -6.77 1.83 0.95
C LEU A 49 -6.06 2.74 -0.07
N LEU A 50 -6.77 3.23 -1.07
CA LEU A 50 -6.20 4.11 -2.10
C LEU A 50 -5.86 5.49 -1.52
N GLN A 51 -6.65 5.99 -0.58
CA GLN A 51 -6.33 7.21 0.14
C GLN A 51 -5.04 7.06 0.97
N LEU A 52 -4.90 5.95 1.71
CA LEU A 52 -3.73 5.67 2.54
C LEU A 52 -2.46 5.49 1.68
N ILE A 53 -2.57 4.94 0.48
CA ILE A 53 -1.46 4.84 -0.48
C ILE A 53 -1.06 6.23 -1.00
N VAL A 54 -2.02 7.06 -1.43
CA VAL A 54 -1.74 8.43 -1.92
C VAL A 54 -1.10 9.30 -0.83
N GLU A 55 -1.52 9.11 0.41
CA GLU A 55 -0.99 9.82 1.57
C GLU A 55 0.31 9.21 2.11
N ASN A 56 0.91 8.22 1.44
CA ASN A 56 2.12 7.48 1.86
C ASN A 56 2.06 6.94 3.30
N ARG A 57 0.85 6.64 3.80
CA ARG A 57 0.63 6.13 5.16
C ARG A 57 0.83 4.62 5.28
N ILE A 58 0.93 3.92 4.15
CA ILE A 58 1.19 2.47 4.10
C ILE A 58 2.47 2.25 3.28
N PRO A 59 3.52 1.66 3.86
CA PRO A 59 4.70 1.26 3.10
C PRO A 59 4.34 0.13 2.13
N PRO A 60 4.97 0.05 0.94
CA PRO A 60 4.62 -0.93 -0.10
C PRO A 60 4.61 -2.38 0.40
N GLU A 61 5.44 -2.73 1.38
CA GLU A 61 5.51 -4.09 1.92
C GLU A 61 4.27 -4.51 2.73
N ARG A 62 3.46 -3.55 3.19
CA ARG A 62 2.25 -3.78 3.99
C ARG A 62 0.97 -3.80 3.16
N ILE A 63 1.08 -3.66 1.84
CA ILE A 63 -0.09 -3.65 0.96
C ILE A 63 -0.62 -5.08 0.78
N ASP A 64 -1.85 -5.33 1.20
CA ASP A 64 -2.56 -6.57 0.85
C ASP A 64 -3.01 -6.50 -0.61
N ILE A 65 -2.29 -7.23 -1.47
CA ILE A 65 -2.56 -7.30 -2.91
C ILE A 65 -3.96 -7.86 -3.20
N LYS A 66 -4.48 -8.79 -2.37
CA LYS A 66 -5.85 -9.34 -2.52
C LYS A 66 -6.90 -8.28 -2.21
N GLU A 67 -6.69 -7.50 -1.17
CA GLU A 67 -7.60 -6.41 -0.80
C GLU A 67 -7.58 -5.28 -1.85
N ALA A 68 -6.39 -4.90 -2.31
CA ALA A 68 -6.21 -3.92 -3.38
C ALA A 68 -6.94 -4.33 -4.66
N TYR A 69 -6.77 -5.58 -5.10
CA TYR A 69 -7.47 -6.13 -6.25
C TYR A 69 -8.99 -6.02 -6.11
N LYS A 70 -9.53 -6.46 -4.97
CA LYS A 70 -10.97 -6.44 -4.68
C LYS A 70 -11.54 -5.02 -4.70
N ILE A 71 -10.81 -4.05 -4.16
CA ILE A 71 -11.22 -2.64 -4.14
C ILE A 71 -11.24 -2.08 -5.56
N ILE A 72 -10.19 -2.30 -6.34
CA ILE A 72 -10.08 -1.75 -7.70
C ILE A 72 -11.18 -2.35 -8.59
N VAL A 73 -11.36 -3.67 -8.59
CA VAL A 73 -12.42 -4.34 -9.38
C VAL A 73 -13.83 -3.82 -9.07
N ARG A 74 -14.08 -3.37 -7.84
CA ARG A 74 -15.37 -2.78 -7.42
C ARG A 74 -15.49 -1.31 -7.80
N ALA A 75 -14.38 -0.59 -7.85
CA ALA A 75 -14.34 0.85 -8.08
C ALA A 75 -14.23 1.22 -9.57
N THR A 76 -13.76 0.31 -10.43
CA THR A 76 -13.46 0.59 -11.84
C THR A 76 -14.21 -0.32 -12.82
N TYR A 77 -14.46 0.20 -14.03
CA TYR A 77 -15.03 -0.55 -15.14
C TYR A 77 -14.02 -1.58 -15.70
N ARG A 78 -14.52 -2.56 -16.46
CA ARG A 78 -13.69 -3.67 -16.96
C ARG A 78 -12.53 -3.23 -17.85
N ASP A 79 -12.73 -2.19 -18.64
CA ASP A 79 -11.73 -1.70 -19.61
C ASP A 79 -10.83 -0.60 -19.04
N ASP A 80 -10.93 -0.31 -17.74
CA ASP A 80 -10.10 0.69 -17.08
C ASP A 80 -8.65 0.22 -17.01
N ILE A 81 -7.72 1.09 -17.38
CA ILE A 81 -6.27 0.82 -17.39
C ILE A 81 -5.80 0.34 -16.02
N LEU A 82 -6.26 0.98 -14.94
CA LEU A 82 -5.87 0.61 -13.57
C LEU A 82 -6.32 -0.80 -13.21
N ARG A 83 -7.48 -1.22 -13.73
CA ARG A 83 -8.00 -2.57 -13.51
C ARG A 83 -7.16 -3.62 -14.24
N LEU A 84 -6.81 -3.35 -15.48
CA LEU A 84 -5.99 -4.25 -16.29
C LEU A 84 -4.58 -4.41 -15.70
N GLU A 85 -4.03 -3.35 -15.12
CA GLU A 85 -2.72 -3.39 -14.45
C GLU A 85 -2.78 -4.20 -13.15
N ILE A 86 -3.77 -3.95 -12.28
CA ILE A 86 -3.88 -4.72 -11.04
C ILE A 86 -4.23 -6.19 -11.30
N GLU A 87 -4.99 -6.51 -12.35
CA GLU A 87 -5.26 -7.90 -12.75
C GLU A 87 -3.95 -8.65 -13.06
N LYS A 88 -3.05 -8.05 -13.84
CA LYS A 88 -1.74 -8.64 -14.13
C LYS A 88 -0.90 -8.86 -12.88
N ILE A 89 -0.86 -7.86 -11.99
CA ILE A 89 -0.11 -7.95 -10.73
C ILE A 89 -0.70 -9.06 -9.84
N TYR A 90 -2.03 -9.15 -9.78
CA TYR A 90 -2.74 -10.15 -8.99
C TYR A 90 -2.49 -11.57 -9.51
N GLU A 91 -2.48 -11.76 -10.83
CA GLU A 91 -2.13 -13.04 -11.46
C GLU A 91 -0.69 -13.46 -11.17
N GLU A 92 0.27 -12.54 -11.29
CA GLU A 92 1.67 -12.81 -10.98
C GLU A 92 1.87 -13.18 -9.50
N TYR A 93 1.21 -12.45 -8.60
CA TYR A 93 1.20 -12.73 -7.17
C TYR A 93 0.69 -14.15 -6.87
N ASN A 94 -0.44 -14.55 -7.47
CA ASN A 94 -0.98 -15.89 -7.30
C ASN A 94 -0.05 -16.97 -7.82
N ARG A 95 0.61 -16.72 -8.97
CA ARG A 95 1.59 -17.66 -9.53
C ARG A 95 2.79 -17.84 -8.61
N ILE A 96 3.31 -16.76 -8.04
CA ILE A 96 4.44 -16.81 -7.09
C ILE A 96 4.04 -17.55 -5.82
N ASN A 97 2.86 -17.27 -5.26
CA ASN A 97 2.35 -17.99 -4.09
C ASN A 97 2.19 -19.49 -4.36
N TYR A 98 1.66 -19.86 -5.53
CA TYR A 98 1.58 -21.26 -5.93
C TYR A 98 2.95 -21.95 -5.95
N TYR A 99 3.97 -21.31 -6.52
CA TYR A 99 5.33 -21.85 -6.50
C TYR A 99 5.91 -21.92 -5.09
N ARG A 100 5.62 -20.94 -4.23
CA ARG A 100 6.04 -20.96 -2.82
C ARG A 100 5.44 -22.15 -2.08
N GLU A 101 4.13 -22.35 -2.20
CA GLU A 101 3.42 -23.50 -1.60
C GLU A 101 3.95 -24.84 -2.12
N LEU A 102 4.27 -24.94 -3.41
CA LEU A 102 4.90 -26.13 -3.98
C LEU A 102 6.28 -26.39 -3.38
N VAL A 103 7.11 -25.35 -3.24
CA VAL A 103 8.44 -25.48 -2.64
C VAL A 103 8.33 -25.92 -1.18
N GLU A 104 7.42 -25.32 -0.41
CA GLU A 104 7.16 -25.72 0.98
C GLU A 104 6.76 -27.20 1.08
N LYS A 105 5.80 -27.65 0.26
CA LYS A 105 5.38 -29.06 0.22
C LYS A 105 6.50 -30.02 -0.19
N LEU A 106 7.40 -29.60 -1.09
CA LEU A 106 8.55 -30.42 -1.49
C LEU A 106 9.57 -30.54 -0.36
N LEU A 107 9.82 -29.43 0.37
CA LEU A 107 10.68 -29.42 1.55
C LEU A 107 10.13 -30.33 2.66
N ASP A 108 8.81 -30.33 2.89
CA ASP A 108 8.15 -31.20 3.87
C ASP A 108 8.37 -32.71 3.58
N ILE A 109 8.55 -33.07 2.31
CA ILE A 109 8.78 -34.45 1.86
C ILE A 109 10.30 -34.76 1.76
N ASN A 110 11.18 -33.90 2.30
CA ASN A 110 12.65 -33.96 2.18
C ASN A 110 13.15 -33.96 0.73
N LEU A 111 12.33 -33.54 -0.23
CA LEU A 111 12.73 -33.34 -1.62
C LEU A 111 13.26 -31.92 -1.76
N SER A 112 14.58 -31.76 -1.66
CA SER A 112 15.20 -30.47 -1.95
C SER A 112 14.97 -30.11 -3.43
N PRO A 113 14.31 -28.98 -3.74
CA PRO A 113 14.15 -28.56 -5.12
C PRO A 113 15.56 -28.38 -5.73
N LEU A 114 15.83 -29.10 -6.82
CA LEU A 114 17.02 -28.88 -7.63
C LEU A 114 16.99 -27.43 -8.12
N ILE A 115 17.72 -26.55 -7.43
CA ILE A 115 17.93 -25.19 -7.87
C ILE A 115 18.66 -25.32 -9.21
N PHE A 116 17.93 -25.12 -10.31
CA PHE A 116 18.53 -24.93 -11.63
C PHE A 116 19.36 -23.65 -11.57
N ARG A 117 20.59 -23.74 -11.05
CA ARG A 117 21.61 -22.75 -11.34
C ARG A 117 21.76 -22.78 -12.86
N LYS A 118 21.44 -21.66 -13.51
CA LYS A 118 21.76 -21.39 -14.91
C LYS A 118 23.28 -21.48 -15.10
N THR A 119 23.85 -22.68 -15.09
CA THR A 119 25.08 -22.96 -15.83
C THR A 119 24.65 -23.09 -17.27
N PHE A 120 24.58 -21.96 -17.97
CA PHE A 120 24.60 -21.93 -19.43
C PHE A 120 25.91 -22.59 -19.89
N LYS A 121 25.95 -23.93 -19.98
CA LYS A 121 26.90 -24.58 -20.87
C LYS A 121 26.39 -24.29 -22.28
N LYS A 122 27.12 -23.46 -23.01
CA LYS A 122 27.00 -23.30 -24.46
C LYS A 122 26.98 -24.71 -25.07
N LEU A 123 25.83 -25.13 -25.60
CA LEU A 123 25.74 -26.31 -26.44
C LEU A 123 26.50 -25.99 -27.73
N ILE A 124 27.75 -26.45 -27.81
CA ILE A 124 28.48 -26.51 -29.07
C ILE A 124 28.00 -27.79 -29.74
N PHE A 125 27.17 -27.64 -30.77
CA PHE A 125 26.90 -28.74 -31.69
C PHE A 125 28.16 -28.93 -32.55
N LYS A 126 28.70 -30.16 -32.53
CA LYS A 126 29.69 -30.65 -33.50
C LYS A 126 28.95 -31.33 -34.65
#